data_AF-A0A519KWY3-F1
#
_entry.id   AF-A0A519KWY3-F1
#
_cell.length_a   1.000
_cell.length_b   1.000
_cell.length_c   1.000
_cell.angle_alpha   90.00
_cell.angle_beta   90.00
_cell.angle_gamma   90.00
#
_symmetry.space_group_name_H-M   'P 1'
#
loop_
_entity.id
_entity.type
_entity.pdbx_description
1 polymer ?
#
loop_
_entity_poly.entity_id
_entity_poly.type
_entity_poly.pdbx_seq_one_letter_code
_entity_poly.pdbx_strand_id
1 'polypeptide(L)'
;MSGYTRLERALMDALAHDLRGAIPDLAGQFEDSRPSQRRNSGFGLFTEMIVDRARPTPTSGPTGDLGTVHAMIGSLPDPIAFRARVRNGVLLGLLGDSYGQDTRAIDFTTVAFDQVFTVDAQGQSIPFEPARQMPASPLRDLQRHNDHRPPAHTTEPPPLRNVGALQRVQEVDAPARHMPPPQSPPFPNTIPSPGGKLPTDDASLLIGLWVLIGVVALIAVTVFGLPLAMGIVFAIFAGRAVRDPKILARVRKIVDGWQSGLSPN
;
A
#
# COMPACT_ATOMS: atom_id res chain seq x y z
N MET A 1 13.59 -2.46 -25.48
CA MET A 1 14.31 -1.68 -24.45
C MET A 1 13.28 -0.89 -23.66
N SER A 2 13.24 -1.02 -22.34
CA SER A 2 12.29 -0.26 -21.51
C SER A 2 12.63 1.22 -21.58
N GLY A 3 11.63 2.08 -21.79
CA GLY A 3 11.83 3.53 -21.98
C GLY A 3 12.20 4.29 -20.70
N TYR A 4 12.57 3.59 -19.62
CA TYR A 4 12.82 4.13 -18.29
C TYR A 4 14.27 4.57 -18.09
N THR A 5 14.46 5.64 -17.32
CA THR A 5 15.79 6.17 -16.96
C THR A 5 16.52 5.23 -16.01
N ARG A 6 17.80 5.52 -15.71
CA ARG A 6 18.54 4.76 -14.68
C ARG A 6 17.93 4.95 -13.29
N LEU A 7 17.56 6.18 -12.96
CA LEU A 7 16.92 6.53 -11.70
C LEU A 7 15.58 5.81 -11.56
N GLU A 8 14.72 5.90 -12.56
CA GLU A 8 13.39 5.27 -12.53
C GLU A 8 13.48 3.76 -12.30
N ARG A 9 14.39 3.07 -12.98
CA ARG A 9 14.57 1.62 -12.78
C ARG A 9 15.00 1.28 -11.35
N ALA A 10 15.97 2.02 -10.80
CA ALA A 10 16.42 1.80 -9.42
C ALA A 10 15.29 2.06 -8.41
N LEU A 11 14.46 3.07 -8.65
CA LEU A 11 13.28 3.36 -7.83
C LEU A 11 12.20 2.30 -7.97
N MET A 12 11.95 1.79 -9.17
CA MET A 12 10.98 0.71 -9.43
C MET A 12 11.37 -0.56 -8.68
N ASP A 13 12.65 -0.95 -8.73
CA ASP A 13 13.16 -2.10 -8.01
C ASP A 13 12.99 -1.93 -6.48
N ALA A 14 13.34 -0.75 -5.96
CA ALA A 14 13.21 -0.43 -4.54
C ALA A 14 11.74 -0.41 -4.09
N LEU A 15 10.85 0.20 -4.87
CA LEU A 15 9.41 0.28 -4.57
C LEU A 15 8.73 -1.08 -4.66
N ALA A 16 9.10 -1.90 -5.65
CA ALA A 16 8.61 -3.26 -5.76
C ALA A 16 8.99 -4.11 -4.54
N HIS A 17 10.20 -3.90 -4.00
CA HIS A 17 10.63 -4.55 -2.78
C HIS A 17 9.86 -4.04 -1.55
N ASP A 18 9.83 -2.73 -1.35
CA ASP A 18 9.19 -2.05 -0.21
C ASP A 18 7.69 -2.40 -0.13
N LEU A 19 7.00 -2.39 -1.27
CA LEU A 19 5.55 -2.57 -1.33
C LEU A 19 5.12 -4.01 -1.60
N ARG A 20 6.03 -4.99 -1.62
CA ARG A 20 5.71 -6.40 -1.95
C ARG A 20 4.59 -6.99 -1.10
N GLY A 21 4.46 -6.56 0.16
CA GLY A 21 3.41 -7.03 1.06
C GLY A 21 2.04 -6.38 0.81
N ALA A 22 2.05 -5.13 0.34
CA ALA A 22 0.83 -4.35 0.08
C ALA A 22 0.30 -4.53 -1.35
N ILE A 23 1.21 -4.68 -2.33
CA ILE A 23 0.91 -4.88 -3.74
C ILE A 23 1.86 -5.98 -4.26
N PRO A 24 1.50 -7.27 -4.10
CA PRO A 24 2.36 -8.39 -4.48
C PRO A 24 2.79 -8.39 -5.96
N ASP A 25 1.94 -7.85 -6.84
CA ASP A 25 2.15 -7.82 -8.28
C ASP A 25 2.79 -6.50 -8.78
N LEU A 26 3.30 -5.64 -7.89
CA LEU A 26 3.84 -4.34 -8.30
C LEU A 26 5.06 -4.49 -9.23
N ALA A 27 5.93 -5.48 -8.96
CA ALA A 27 7.08 -5.77 -9.81
C ALA A 27 6.66 -6.11 -11.25
N GLY A 28 5.67 -7.00 -11.41
CA GLY A 28 5.15 -7.36 -12.72
C GLY A 28 4.49 -6.18 -13.45
N GLN A 29 3.77 -5.33 -12.71
CA GLN A 29 3.21 -4.10 -13.27
C GLN A 29 4.30 -3.14 -13.75
N PHE A 30 5.42 -3.02 -13.03
CA PHE A 30 6.56 -2.22 -13.47
C PHE A 30 7.23 -2.80 -14.73
N GLU A 31 7.44 -4.11 -14.79
CA GLU A 31 8.02 -4.80 -15.96
C GLU A 31 7.18 -4.60 -17.22
N ASP A 32 5.86 -4.71 -17.09
CA ASP A 32 4.89 -4.61 -18.18
C ASP A 32 4.39 -3.17 -18.42
N SER A 33 5.05 -2.17 -17.83
CA SER A 33 4.69 -0.77 -17.98
C SER A 33 5.58 -0.02 -18.96
N ARG A 34 5.06 1.10 -19.47
CA ARG A 34 5.82 2.07 -20.25
C ARG A 34 5.61 3.47 -19.70
N PRO A 35 6.66 4.32 -19.71
CA PRO A 35 6.49 5.72 -19.35
C PRO A 35 5.66 6.41 -20.44
N SER A 36 4.63 7.14 -20.03
CA SER A 36 3.80 7.97 -20.91
C SER A 36 4.31 9.40 -20.92
N GLN A 37 4.36 10.02 -19.74
CA GLN A 37 4.75 11.41 -19.58
C GLN A 37 5.66 11.58 -18.38
N ARG A 38 6.67 12.45 -18.54
CA ARG A 38 7.54 12.90 -17.45
C ARG A 38 7.37 14.39 -17.26
N ARG A 39 7.21 14.82 -16.02
CA ARG A 39 7.11 16.22 -15.64
C ARG A 39 7.95 16.48 -14.40
N ASN A 40 8.57 17.66 -14.37
CA ASN A 40 9.13 18.22 -13.16
C ASN A 40 8.20 19.35 -12.70
N SER A 41 7.63 19.23 -11.51
CA SER A 41 6.70 20.23 -10.96
C SER A 41 7.41 21.43 -10.31
N GLY A 42 8.75 21.37 -10.24
CA GLY A 42 9.58 22.25 -9.43
C GLY A 42 9.75 21.77 -7.99
N PHE A 43 8.95 20.81 -7.55
CA PHE A 43 9.03 20.18 -6.22
C PHE A 43 9.22 18.65 -6.31
N GLY A 44 9.68 18.17 -7.47
CA GLY A 44 9.94 16.76 -7.71
C GLY A 44 9.51 16.29 -9.09
N LEU A 45 9.64 14.98 -9.29
CA LEU A 45 9.35 14.27 -10.53
C LEU A 45 7.92 13.71 -10.52
N PHE A 46 7.27 13.68 -11.66
CA PHE A 46 6.12 12.82 -11.90
C PHE A 46 6.33 12.07 -13.22
N THR A 47 6.33 10.75 -13.15
CA THR A 47 6.36 9.87 -14.33
C THR A 47 5.03 9.11 -14.38
N GLU A 48 4.19 9.44 -15.33
CA GLU A 48 2.99 8.67 -15.63
C GLU A 48 3.37 7.37 -16.34
N MET A 49 2.73 6.28 -15.94
CA MET A 49 3.00 4.94 -16.44
C MET A 49 1.73 4.32 -17.00
N ILE A 50 1.86 3.65 -18.15
CA ILE A 50 0.80 2.85 -18.75
C ILE A 50 1.20 1.39 -18.59
N VAL A 51 0.42 0.64 -17.81
CA VAL A 51 0.56 -0.81 -17.66
C VAL A 51 -0.14 -1.51 -18.83
N ASP A 52 0.43 -2.61 -19.33
CA ASP A 52 -0.21 -3.41 -20.37
C ASP A 52 -1.62 -3.86 -19.97
N ARG A 53 -2.58 -3.64 -20.88
CA ARG A 53 -3.99 -4.00 -20.72
C ARG A 53 -4.23 -5.51 -20.81
N ALA A 54 -3.29 -6.27 -21.35
CA ALA A 54 -3.38 -7.73 -21.43
C ALA A 54 -3.19 -8.39 -20.05
N ARG A 55 -2.68 -7.66 -19.04
CA ARG A 55 -2.50 -8.19 -17.70
C ARG A 55 -3.84 -8.41 -16.99
N PRO A 56 -3.93 -9.42 -16.12
CA PRO A 56 -5.07 -9.53 -15.21
C PRO A 56 -5.20 -8.27 -14.37
N THR A 57 -6.38 -7.63 -14.42
CA THR A 57 -6.66 -6.49 -13.55
C THR A 57 -6.82 -6.99 -12.11
N PRO A 58 -6.15 -6.38 -11.12
CA PRO A 58 -6.39 -6.68 -9.72
C PRO A 58 -7.86 -6.49 -9.37
N THR A 59 -8.48 -7.47 -8.71
CA THR A 59 -9.89 -7.39 -8.27
C THR A 59 -10.09 -6.31 -7.19
N SER A 60 -9.06 -6.09 -6.37
CA SER A 60 -8.99 -5.03 -5.37
C SER A 60 -7.54 -4.70 -5.05
N GLY A 61 -7.31 -3.57 -4.40
CA GLY A 61 -5.98 -3.18 -3.95
C GLY A 61 -5.97 -1.76 -3.36
N PRO A 62 -4.82 -1.32 -2.84
CA PRO A 62 -4.71 0.01 -2.26
C PRO A 62 -4.86 1.10 -3.33
N THR A 63 -5.29 2.28 -2.88
CA THR A 63 -5.34 3.50 -3.69
C THR A 63 -4.60 4.61 -2.96
N GLY A 64 -3.73 5.32 -3.67
CA GLY A 64 -2.96 6.43 -3.14
C GLY A 64 -1.51 6.43 -3.62
N ASP A 65 -0.71 7.28 -2.99
CA ASP A 65 0.73 7.37 -3.21
C ASP A 65 1.43 6.57 -2.11
N LEU A 66 2.03 5.43 -2.49
CA LEU A 66 2.56 4.44 -1.55
C LEU A 66 4.07 4.31 -1.70
N GLY A 67 4.73 3.95 -0.60
CA GLY A 67 6.15 3.64 -0.56
C GLY A 67 6.94 4.61 0.31
N THR A 68 8.14 4.19 0.67
CA THR A 68 9.06 4.90 1.56
C THR A 68 10.45 5.06 0.94
N VAL A 69 10.54 4.97 -0.39
CA VAL A 69 11.82 5.02 -1.10
C VAL A 69 12.32 6.45 -1.15
N HIS A 70 13.61 6.64 -0.91
CA HIS A 70 14.28 7.93 -1.02
C HIS A 70 15.52 7.79 -1.89
N ALA A 71 15.94 8.85 -2.57
CA ALA A 71 17.22 8.85 -3.27
C ALA A 71 17.95 10.20 -3.14
N MET A 72 19.27 10.14 -3.02
CA MET A 72 20.14 11.30 -3.15
C MET A 72 20.27 11.66 -4.64
N ILE A 73 19.79 12.85 -5.02
CA ILE A 73 19.75 13.30 -6.42
C ILE A 73 20.68 14.50 -6.60
N GLY A 74 21.66 14.35 -7.49
CA GLY A 74 22.61 15.40 -7.82
C GLY A 74 23.29 15.99 -6.58
N SER A 75 23.24 17.31 -6.45
CA SER A 75 23.79 18.05 -5.31
C SER A 75 22.71 18.61 -4.39
N LEU A 76 21.51 18.02 -4.37
CA LEU A 76 20.46 18.46 -3.44
C LEU A 76 20.90 18.21 -1.99
N PRO A 77 20.60 19.14 -1.06
CA PRO A 77 20.95 18.97 0.34
C PRO A 77 20.17 17.83 1.00
N ASP A 78 18.88 17.66 0.66
CA ASP A 78 18.04 16.59 1.21
C ASP A 78 17.60 15.60 0.13
N PRO A 79 17.42 14.30 0.46
CA PRO A 79 16.94 13.32 -0.49
C PRO A 79 15.52 13.63 -0.98
N ILE A 80 15.20 13.14 -2.18
CA ILE A 80 13.83 13.17 -2.71
C ILE A 80 13.12 11.89 -2.32
N ALA A 81 11.89 11.99 -1.83
CA ALA A 81 11.02 10.86 -1.55
C ALA A 81 10.30 10.41 -2.82
N PHE A 82 10.29 9.11 -3.09
CA PHE A 82 9.66 8.49 -4.24
C PHE A 82 8.59 7.49 -3.83
N ARG A 83 7.44 7.57 -4.51
CA ARG A 83 6.25 6.75 -4.24
C ARG A 83 5.65 6.22 -5.54
N ALA A 84 5.06 5.04 -5.47
CA ALA A 84 4.20 4.52 -6.51
C ALA A 84 2.79 5.08 -6.34
N ARG A 85 2.25 5.73 -7.38
CA ARG A 85 0.85 6.12 -7.43
C ARG A 85 0.02 4.95 -7.94
N VAL A 86 -0.96 4.54 -7.16
CA VAL A 86 -1.75 3.33 -7.42
C VAL A 86 -3.23 3.64 -7.25
N ARG A 87 -4.08 3.00 -8.05
CA ARG A 87 -5.54 3.05 -7.93
C ARG A 87 -6.11 1.64 -8.00
N ASN A 88 -6.75 1.22 -6.92
CA ASN A 88 -7.32 -0.12 -6.77
C ASN A 88 -6.31 -1.24 -7.09
N GLY A 89 -5.05 -1.07 -6.66
CA GLY A 89 -3.97 -2.00 -6.95
C GLY A 89 -3.31 -1.86 -8.34
N VAL A 90 -3.82 -0.98 -9.20
CA VAL A 90 -3.25 -0.69 -10.53
C VAL A 90 -2.28 0.48 -10.47
N LEU A 91 -1.06 0.27 -10.92
CA LEU A 91 -0.01 1.28 -11.05
C LEU A 91 -0.40 2.35 -12.07
N LEU A 92 -0.26 3.61 -11.67
CA LEU A 92 -0.50 4.80 -12.50
C LEU A 92 0.76 5.61 -12.76
N GLY A 93 1.78 5.51 -11.89
CA GLY A 93 3.01 6.26 -12.07
C GLY A 93 3.94 6.29 -10.87
N LEU A 94 5.04 7.01 -11.03
CA LEU A 94 6.00 7.37 -9.98
C LEU A 94 5.86 8.85 -9.63
N LEU A 95 5.89 9.15 -8.34
CA LEU A 95 5.87 10.49 -7.80
C LEU A 95 7.12 10.73 -6.95
N GLY A 96 7.83 11.82 -7.21
CA GLY A 96 8.91 12.37 -6.41
C GLY A 96 8.45 13.62 -5.65
N ASP A 97 8.82 13.73 -4.38
CA ASP A 97 8.57 14.88 -3.50
C ASP A 97 9.88 15.32 -2.87
N SER A 98 10.30 16.55 -3.15
CA SER A 98 11.57 17.12 -2.70
C SER A 98 11.48 17.84 -1.36
N TYR A 99 10.38 17.72 -0.63
CA TYR A 99 10.17 18.39 0.67
C TYR A 99 10.25 19.92 0.60
N GLY A 100 9.82 20.49 -0.53
CA GLY A 100 9.83 21.93 -0.75
C GLY A 100 11.14 22.49 -1.33
N GLN A 101 12.15 21.65 -1.57
CA GLN A 101 13.35 22.06 -2.31
C GLN A 101 13.02 22.34 -3.77
N ASP A 102 13.63 23.38 -4.35
CA ASP A 102 13.47 23.68 -5.78
C ASP A 102 14.25 22.67 -6.63
N THR A 103 13.51 21.97 -7.49
CA THR A 103 14.06 20.96 -8.40
C THR A 103 13.97 21.37 -9.87
N ARG A 104 13.48 22.58 -10.21
CA ARG A 104 13.24 22.99 -11.61
C ARG A 104 14.47 22.90 -12.51
N ALA A 105 15.65 23.11 -11.96
CA ALA A 105 16.92 23.03 -12.70
C ALA A 105 17.41 21.59 -12.92
N ILE A 106 16.75 20.59 -12.32
CA ILE A 106 17.15 19.18 -12.40
C ILE A 106 16.49 18.53 -13.61
N ASP A 107 17.33 17.98 -14.49
CA ASP A 107 16.91 17.05 -15.52
C ASP A 107 16.94 15.61 -14.98
N PHE A 108 15.79 15.15 -14.49
CA PHE A 108 15.62 13.78 -13.96
C PHE A 108 15.87 12.65 -14.99
N THR A 109 16.02 12.98 -16.28
CA THR A 109 16.34 11.98 -17.29
C THR A 109 17.82 11.62 -17.33
N THR A 110 18.69 12.56 -16.98
CA THR A 110 20.14 12.42 -17.05
C THR A 110 20.85 12.59 -15.70
N VAL A 111 20.15 13.10 -14.68
CA VAL A 111 20.73 13.40 -13.36
C VAL A 111 21.45 12.19 -12.75
N ALA A 112 22.62 12.46 -12.18
CA ALA A 112 23.31 11.50 -11.34
C ALA A 112 22.54 11.32 -10.02
N PHE A 113 22.52 10.09 -9.53
CA PHE A 113 22.01 9.77 -8.22
C PHE A 113 22.98 8.78 -7.58
N ASP A 114 23.15 8.90 -6.27
CA ASP A 114 24.17 8.12 -5.56
C ASP A 114 23.54 6.87 -4.95
N GLN A 115 22.72 7.05 -3.92
CA GLN A 115 22.17 5.97 -3.13
C GLN A 115 20.65 6.07 -3.03
N VAL A 116 20.01 4.92 -3.15
CA VAL A 116 18.58 4.72 -2.91
C VAL A 116 18.42 4.08 -1.54
N PHE A 117 17.43 4.50 -0.76
CA PHE A 117 17.15 4.02 0.58
C PHE A 117 15.68 3.66 0.72
N THR A 118 15.37 2.70 1.57
CA THR A 118 14.01 2.44 2.05
C THR A 118 13.93 2.75 3.54
N VAL A 119 12.72 2.83 4.08
CA VAL A 119 12.53 3.00 5.53
C VAL A 119 12.07 1.67 6.11
N ASP A 120 12.75 1.19 7.16
CA ASP A 120 12.35 -0.03 7.85
C ASP A 120 11.15 0.18 8.79
N ALA A 121 10.69 -0.88 9.43
CA ALA A 121 9.56 -0.82 10.37
C ALA A 121 9.84 0.04 11.62
N GLN A 122 11.11 0.33 11.90
CA GLN A 122 11.58 1.16 13.01
C GLN A 122 11.77 2.63 12.59
N GLY A 123 11.47 2.97 11.33
CA GLY A 123 11.63 4.32 10.80
C GLY A 123 13.08 4.67 10.43
N GLN A 124 13.99 3.71 10.39
CA GLN A 124 15.39 3.93 10.00
C GLN A 124 15.55 3.86 8.49
N SER A 125 16.37 4.75 7.94
CA SER A 125 16.74 4.71 6.52
C SER A 125 17.82 3.65 6.29
N ILE A 126 17.51 2.66 5.46
CA ILE A 126 18.41 1.57 5.10
C ILE A 126 18.76 1.65 3.61
N PRO A 127 20.04 1.53 3.23
CA PRO A 127 20.44 1.47 1.83
C PRO A 127 19.76 0.33 1.08
N PHE A 128 19.17 0.63 -0.07
CA PHE A 128 18.65 -0.36 -0.99
C PHE A 128 19.77 -0.85 -1.91
N GLU A 129 20.09 -2.14 -1.81
CA GLU A 129 21.09 -2.79 -2.65
C GLU A 129 20.46 -3.94 -3.44
N PRO A 130 20.19 -3.76 -4.75
CA PRO A 130 19.51 -4.77 -5.57
C PRO A 130 20.20 -6.13 -5.53
N ALA A 131 21.54 -6.15 -5.57
CA ALA A 131 22.33 -7.37 -5.67
C ALA A 131 22.43 -8.18 -4.37
N ARG A 132 22.33 -7.54 -3.19
CA ARG A 132 22.33 -8.25 -1.89
C ARG A 132 20.99 -8.88 -1.57
N GLN A 133 19.91 -8.47 -2.24
CA GLN A 133 18.55 -8.79 -1.85
C GLN A 133 17.88 -9.83 -2.75
N MET A 134 18.56 -10.31 -3.80
CA MET A 134 18.14 -11.54 -4.49
C MET A 134 18.26 -12.71 -3.50
N PRO A 135 17.15 -13.42 -3.17
CA PRO A 135 17.23 -14.66 -2.43
C PRO A 135 18.25 -15.58 -3.11
N ALA A 136 19.10 -16.26 -2.34
CA ALA A 136 19.94 -17.31 -2.89
C ALA A 136 19.04 -18.30 -3.62
N SER A 137 19.09 -18.28 -4.96
CA SER A 137 18.21 -19.12 -5.74
C SER A 137 18.55 -20.58 -5.44
N PRO A 138 17.59 -21.42 -5.03
CA PRO A 138 17.83 -22.85 -4.84
C PRO A 138 18.32 -23.54 -6.14
N LEU A 139 18.11 -22.90 -7.30
CA LEU A 139 18.66 -23.35 -8.58
C LEU A 139 20.16 -23.08 -8.73
N ARG A 140 20.72 -22.07 -8.05
CA ARG A 140 22.18 -21.85 -8.03
C ARG A 140 22.90 -22.97 -7.30
N ASP A 141 22.28 -23.55 -6.27
CA ASP A 141 22.84 -24.71 -5.57
C ASP A 141 22.77 -25.98 -6.42
N LEU A 142 21.71 -26.16 -7.23
CA LEU A 142 21.62 -27.23 -8.22
C LEU A 142 22.63 -27.07 -9.37
N GLN A 143 22.91 -25.84 -9.81
CA GLN A 143 23.92 -25.56 -10.85
C GLN A 143 25.37 -25.77 -10.37
N ARG A 144 25.62 -25.75 -9.06
CA ARG A 144 26.94 -26.05 -8.46
C ARG A 144 27.23 -27.55 -8.40
N HIS A 145 26.21 -28.40 -8.43
CA HIS A 145 26.36 -29.86 -8.47
C HIS A 145 26.51 -30.33 -9.93
N ASN A 146 27.69 -30.10 -10.52
CA ASN A 146 28.06 -30.62 -11.83
C ASN A 146 28.43 -32.13 -11.82
N ASP A 147 28.13 -32.84 -10.73
CA ASP A 147 28.48 -34.27 -10.57
C ASP A 147 27.49 -35.24 -11.25
N HIS A 148 26.57 -34.73 -12.07
CA HIS A 148 25.82 -35.61 -12.98
C HIS A 148 26.73 -36.05 -14.14
N ARG A 149 27.55 -37.06 -13.88
CA ARG A 149 28.06 -37.95 -14.93
C ARG A 149 26.85 -38.72 -15.47
N PRO A 150 26.44 -38.54 -16.74
CA PRO A 150 25.37 -39.35 -17.30
C PRO A 150 25.80 -40.82 -17.23
N PRO A 151 24.95 -41.73 -16.71
CA PRO A 151 25.23 -43.15 -16.90
C PRO A 151 25.29 -43.42 -18.40
N ALA A 152 26.38 -44.05 -18.83
CA ALA A 152 26.54 -44.47 -20.22
C ALA A 152 25.31 -45.31 -20.62
N HIS A 153 24.59 -44.84 -21.64
CA HIS A 153 23.46 -45.55 -22.21
C HIS A 153 23.88 -46.97 -22.60
N THR A 154 23.21 -47.95 -22.01
CA THR A 154 23.06 -49.26 -22.62
C THR A 154 21.61 -49.71 -22.41
N THR A 155 21.00 -50.20 -23.50
CA THR A 155 19.74 -50.96 -23.58
C THR A 155 18.41 -50.18 -23.54
N GLU A 156 17.89 -49.97 -24.75
CA GLU A 156 16.51 -50.19 -25.24
C GLU A 156 15.29 -49.63 -24.44
N PRO A 157 14.45 -48.77 -25.05
CA PRO A 157 13.23 -48.28 -24.40
C PRO A 157 12.13 -49.37 -24.38
N PRO A 158 11.42 -49.57 -23.25
CA PRO A 158 10.26 -50.46 -23.22
C PRO A 158 9.11 -49.86 -24.06
N PRO A 159 8.29 -50.70 -24.72
CA PRO A 159 7.25 -50.22 -25.62
C PRO A 159 6.17 -49.44 -24.86
N LEU A 160 5.84 -48.25 -25.37
CA LEU A 160 4.75 -47.41 -24.90
C LEU A 160 3.41 -48.15 -25.08
N ARG A 161 2.91 -48.74 -24.01
CA ARG A 161 1.60 -49.41 -23.97
C ARG A 161 0.51 -48.39 -23.68
N ASN A 162 -0.16 -47.95 -24.74
CA ASN A 162 -1.33 -47.08 -24.68
C ASN A 162 -2.53 -47.88 -24.13
N VAL A 163 -2.88 -47.67 -22.86
CA VAL A 163 -4.12 -48.20 -22.25
C VAL A 163 -5.10 -47.03 -22.07
N GLY A 164 -6.20 -47.12 -22.82
CA GLY A 164 -7.17 -46.05 -23.03
C GLY A 164 -7.96 -45.62 -21.80
N ALA A 165 -8.62 -44.47 -21.99
CA ALA A 165 -9.50 -43.82 -21.04
C ALA A 165 -10.80 -44.60 -20.77
N LEU A 166 -11.37 -44.33 -19.58
CA LEU A 166 -12.72 -44.63 -19.08
C LEU A 166 -12.96 -46.05 -18.55
N GLN A 167 -13.03 -46.19 -17.22
CA GLN A 167 -14.09 -46.87 -16.45
C GLN A 167 -13.65 -46.85 -14.97
N ARG A 168 -14.20 -45.95 -14.13
CA ARG A 168 -15.31 -46.21 -13.20
C ARG A 168 -14.83 -46.85 -11.87
N VAL A 169 -15.49 -46.43 -10.77
CA VAL A 169 -15.26 -46.76 -9.34
C VAL A 169 -14.29 -45.74 -8.72
N GLN A 170 -14.71 -44.73 -7.94
CA GLN A 170 -15.54 -44.82 -6.72
C GLN A 170 -16.06 -43.40 -6.43
N GLU A 171 -17.32 -43.01 -6.70
CA GLU A 171 -18.54 -43.32 -5.96
C GLU A 171 -18.33 -43.36 -4.45
N VAL A 172 -18.33 -42.18 -3.82
CA VAL A 172 -18.55 -42.00 -2.39
C VAL A 172 -19.98 -41.50 -2.21
N ASP A 173 -20.79 -42.43 -1.76
CA ASP A 173 -22.17 -42.30 -1.33
C ASP A 173 -22.25 -41.40 -0.08
N ALA A 174 -23.07 -40.35 -0.10
CA ALA A 174 -23.45 -39.60 1.09
C ALA A 174 -24.94 -39.22 1.00
N PRO A 175 -25.76 -39.58 2.01
CA PRO A 175 -27.20 -39.64 1.86
C PRO A 175 -27.87 -38.27 1.84
N ALA A 176 -28.90 -38.17 0.98
CA ALA A 176 -29.79 -37.04 0.87
C ALA A 176 -30.56 -36.76 2.18
N ARG A 177 -30.50 -35.51 2.66
CA ARG A 177 -31.53 -34.92 3.52
C ARG A 177 -32.18 -33.74 2.79
N HIS A 178 -33.51 -33.76 2.79
CA HIS A 178 -34.43 -32.81 2.17
C HIS A 178 -34.35 -31.36 2.72
N MET A 179 -34.30 -30.38 1.78
CA MET A 179 -34.95 -29.03 1.67
C MET A 179 -34.96 -28.03 2.86
N PRO A 180 -35.16 -26.68 2.67
CA PRO A 180 -35.87 -25.94 1.57
C PRO A 180 -35.12 -24.64 1.06
N PRO A 181 -35.72 -23.75 0.22
CA PRO A 181 -35.00 -22.82 -0.70
C PRO A 181 -34.47 -21.52 -0.08
N PRO A 182 -33.54 -20.80 -0.76
CA PRO A 182 -32.87 -19.61 -0.21
C PRO A 182 -33.80 -18.39 -0.10
N GLN A 183 -33.89 -17.86 1.13
CA GLN A 183 -34.48 -16.56 1.43
C GLN A 183 -33.50 -15.42 1.09
N SER A 184 -34.02 -14.37 0.47
CA SER A 184 -33.33 -13.12 0.15
C SER A 184 -32.71 -12.45 1.39
N PRO A 185 -31.57 -11.75 1.28
CA PRO A 185 -30.96 -11.06 2.42
C PRO A 185 -31.79 -9.84 2.86
N PRO A 186 -31.94 -9.59 4.17
CA PRO A 186 -32.61 -8.40 4.67
C PRO A 186 -31.71 -7.16 4.52
N PHE A 187 -32.29 -6.08 4.01
CA PHE A 187 -31.75 -4.72 4.10
C PHE A 187 -31.61 -4.32 5.58
N PRO A 188 -30.45 -3.80 6.05
CA PRO A 188 -30.41 -3.10 7.32
C PRO A 188 -30.89 -1.65 7.10
N ASN A 189 -32.21 -1.44 7.16
CA ASN A 189 -32.76 -0.15 7.55
C ASN A 189 -32.70 -0.07 9.08
N THR A 190 -31.60 0.47 9.61
CA THR A 190 -31.56 0.88 11.02
C THR A 190 -31.40 2.39 11.06
N ILE A 191 -32.53 3.07 11.27
CA ILE A 191 -32.57 4.43 11.79
C ILE A 191 -31.96 4.34 13.21
N PRO A 192 -30.90 5.09 13.54
CA PRO A 192 -30.39 5.08 14.90
C PRO A 192 -31.38 5.82 15.81
N SER A 193 -31.97 5.08 16.74
CA SER A 193 -32.69 5.62 17.88
C SER A 193 -31.67 6.26 18.86
N PRO A 194 -31.94 7.44 19.44
CA PRO A 194 -30.99 8.17 20.27
C PRO A 194 -30.96 7.58 21.68
N GLY A 195 -30.04 6.65 21.93
CA GLY A 195 -29.91 6.04 23.25
C GLY A 195 -28.92 4.88 23.28
N GLY A 196 -27.65 5.14 22.98
CA GLY A 196 -26.60 4.12 22.98
C GLY A 196 -25.35 4.64 23.68
N LYS A 197 -24.91 3.91 24.71
CA LYS A 197 -23.65 4.10 25.44
C LYS A 197 -22.50 4.39 24.47
N LEU A 198 -21.69 5.41 24.78
CA LEU A 198 -20.51 5.76 23.97
C LEU A 198 -19.61 4.52 23.83
N PRO A 199 -19.15 4.17 22.61
CA PRO A 199 -18.24 3.05 22.41
C PRO A 199 -16.89 3.36 23.08
N THR A 200 -16.50 2.54 24.06
CA THR A 200 -15.22 2.63 24.79
C THR A 200 -14.07 2.01 23.99
N ASP A 201 -14.02 2.28 22.68
CA ASP A 201 -12.92 1.89 21.81
C ASP A 201 -12.12 3.14 21.45
N ASP A 202 -10.80 3.11 21.64
CA ASP A 202 -9.93 4.28 21.43
C ASP A 202 -10.06 4.85 19.99
N ALA A 203 -10.33 3.98 19.01
CA ALA A 203 -10.61 4.37 17.63
C ALA A 203 -11.95 5.12 17.48
N SER A 204 -13.00 4.65 18.16
CA SER A 204 -14.32 5.27 18.14
C SER A 204 -14.33 6.62 18.86
N LEU A 205 -13.56 6.74 19.94
CA LEU A 205 -13.38 7.99 20.68
C LEU A 205 -12.60 9.02 19.84
N LEU A 206 -11.58 8.58 19.11
CA LEU A 206 -10.82 9.42 18.20
C LEU A 206 -11.69 9.92 17.04
N ILE A 207 -12.49 9.04 16.43
CA ILE A 207 -13.44 9.42 15.38
C ILE A 207 -14.47 10.42 15.91
N GLY A 208 -15.07 10.16 17.08
CA GLY A 208 -16.05 11.06 17.70
C GLY A 208 -15.45 12.45 18.00
N LEU A 209 -14.20 12.50 18.44
CA LEU A 209 -13.49 13.74 18.73
C LEU A 209 -13.21 14.56 17.45
N TRP A 210 -12.85 13.90 16.34
CA TRP A 210 -12.68 14.58 15.05
C TRP A 210 -13.98 15.13 14.50
N VAL A 211 -15.09 14.40 14.64
CA VAL A 211 -16.42 14.89 14.26
C VAL A 211 -16.78 16.12 15.08
N LEU A 212 -16.55 16.10 16.40
CA LEU A 212 -16.82 17.25 17.27
C LEU A 212 -15.99 18.48 16.87
N ILE A 213 -14.69 18.31 16.62
CA ILE A 213 -13.79 19.40 16.19
C ILE A 213 -14.26 19.98 14.85
N GLY A 214 -14.65 19.13 13.90
CA GLY A 214 -15.20 19.56 12.62
C GLY A 214 -16.47 20.39 12.76
N VAL A 215 -17.40 19.96 13.62
CA VAL A 215 -18.65 20.69 13.90
C VAL A 215 -18.36 22.04 14.58
N VAL A 216 -17.48 22.08 15.58
CA VAL A 216 -17.10 23.34 16.24
C VAL A 216 -16.43 24.31 15.26
N ALA A 217 -15.53 23.82 14.41
CA ALA A 217 -14.88 24.64 13.39
C ALA A 217 -15.88 25.17 12.36
N LEU A 218 -16.86 24.35 11.94
CA LEU A 218 -17.92 24.77 11.03
C LEU A 218 -18.80 25.85 11.64
N ILE A 219 -19.22 25.68 12.90
CA ILE A 219 -19.99 26.69 13.65
C ILE A 219 -19.17 27.98 13.81
N ALA A 220 -17.88 27.88 14.09
CA ALA A 220 -17.01 29.05 14.21
C ALA A 220 -16.94 29.86 12.91
N VAL A 221 -16.81 29.18 11.76
CA VAL A 221 -16.78 29.81 10.44
C VAL A 221 -18.14 30.44 10.10
N THR A 222 -19.24 29.74 10.35
CA THR A 222 -20.57 30.19 9.92
C THR A 222 -21.16 31.26 10.83
N VAL A 223 -20.93 31.19 12.15
CA VAL A 223 -21.51 32.12 13.13
C VAL A 223 -20.65 33.37 13.31
N PHE A 224 -19.32 33.22 13.34
CA PHE A 224 -18.41 34.34 13.59
C PHE A 224 -17.83 34.95 12.31
N GLY A 225 -18.23 34.47 11.12
CA GLY A 225 -17.77 34.99 9.83
C GLY A 225 -16.26 34.85 9.61
N LEU A 226 -15.63 33.90 10.30
CA LEU A 226 -14.19 33.68 10.20
C LEU A 226 -13.82 33.15 8.81
N PRO A 227 -12.71 33.61 8.22
CA PRO A 227 -12.25 33.10 6.93
C PRO A 227 -11.97 31.59 7.04
N LEU A 228 -12.40 30.83 6.02
CA LEU A 228 -12.28 29.36 5.97
C LEU A 228 -10.84 28.88 6.28
N ALA A 229 -9.83 29.65 5.86
CA ALA A 229 -8.43 29.39 6.13
C ALA A 229 -8.12 29.32 7.64
N MET A 230 -8.73 30.16 8.48
CA MET A 230 -8.59 30.10 9.94
C MET A 230 -9.26 28.85 10.54
N GLY A 231 -10.39 28.42 9.98
CA GLY A 231 -11.04 27.15 10.36
C GLY A 231 -10.15 25.94 10.09
N ILE A 232 -9.45 25.93 8.95
CA ILE A 232 -8.49 24.88 8.58
C ILE A 232 -7.26 24.91 9.51
N VAL A 233 -6.71 26.09 9.80
CA VAL A 233 -5.57 26.24 10.72
C VAL A 233 -5.95 25.78 12.12
N PHE A 234 -7.16 26.11 12.61
CA PHE A 234 -7.67 25.64 13.89
C PHE A 234 -7.82 24.11 13.90
N ALA A 235 -8.34 23.51 12.83
CA ALA A 235 -8.47 22.05 12.71
C ALA A 235 -7.10 21.34 12.71
N ILE A 236 -6.07 21.93 12.08
CA ILE A 236 -4.70 21.41 12.09
C ILE A 236 -4.08 21.51 13.48
N PHE A 237 -4.23 22.66 14.15
CA PHE A 237 -3.72 22.85 15.51
C PHE A 237 -4.42 21.96 16.54
N ALA A 238 -5.75 21.87 16.49
CA ALA A 238 -6.54 20.98 17.33
C ALA A 238 -6.19 19.51 17.07
N GLY A 239 -6.07 19.12 15.80
CA GLY A 239 -5.66 17.77 15.40
C GLY A 239 -4.28 17.37 15.90
N ARG A 240 -3.34 18.32 15.94
CA ARG A 240 -1.99 18.10 16.48
C ARG A 240 -2.00 17.95 18.00
N ALA A 241 -2.86 18.69 18.70
CA ALA A 241 -3.03 18.56 20.15
C ALA A 241 -3.72 17.24 20.54
N VAL A 242 -4.69 16.77 19.75
CA VAL A 242 -5.41 15.50 20.02
C VAL A 242 -4.51 14.26 19.87
N ARG A 243 -3.42 14.35 19.11
CA ARG A 243 -2.44 13.26 18.98
C ARG A 243 -1.51 13.10 20.20
N ASP A 244 -1.55 14.01 21.17
CA ASP A 244 -0.77 13.86 22.39
C ASP A 244 -1.46 12.86 23.35
N PRO A 245 -0.82 11.73 23.71
CA PRO A 245 -1.41 10.72 24.58
C PRO A 245 -1.82 11.27 25.96
N LYS A 246 -1.21 12.37 26.41
CA LYS A 246 -1.56 13.06 27.65
C LYS A 246 -2.95 13.72 27.59
N ILE A 247 -3.37 14.17 26.41
CA ILE A 247 -4.67 14.83 26.21
C ILE A 247 -5.78 13.78 26.15
N LEU A 248 -5.54 12.66 25.46
CA LEU A 248 -6.48 11.52 25.44
C LEU A 248 -6.72 10.95 26.85
N ALA A 249 -5.67 10.84 27.66
CA ALA A 249 -5.80 10.40 29.06
C ALA A 249 -6.63 11.38 29.92
N ARG A 250 -6.51 12.70 29.69
CA ARG A 250 -7.33 13.71 30.39
C ARG A 250 -8.78 13.68 29.95
N VAL A 251 -9.05 13.53 28.66
CA VAL A 251 -10.42 13.42 28.12
C VAL A 251 -11.09 12.15 28.67
N ARG A 252 -10.38 11.02 28.68
CA ARG A 252 -10.88 9.76 29.28
C ARG A 252 -11.25 9.95 30.76
N LYS A 253 -10.37 10.59 31.55
CA LYS A 253 -10.64 10.88 32.97
C LYS A 253 -11.88 11.76 33.18
N ILE A 254 -12.14 12.71 32.28
CA ILE A 254 -13.33 13.56 32.34
C ILE A 254 -14.58 12.76 31.97
N VAL A 255 -14.53 11.95 30.90
CA VAL A 255 -15.65 11.10 30.48
C VAL A 255 -16.00 10.06 31.55
N ASP A 256 -15.00 9.42 32.13
CA ASP A 256 -15.18 8.45 33.23
C ASP A 256 -15.76 9.14 34.48
N GLY A 257 -15.31 10.36 34.77
CA GLY A 257 -15.86 11.19 35.86
C GLY A 257 -17.34 11.53 35.65
N TRP A 258 -17.73 11.88 34.42
CA TRP A 258 -19.14 12.15 34.08
C TRP A 258 -20.01 10.89 34.12
N GLN A 259 -19.49 9.73 33.70
CA GLN A 259 -20.19 8.46 33.81
C GLN A 259 -20.41 8.03 35.26
N SER A 260 -19.43 8.28 36.14
CA SER A 260 -19.56 8.00 37.58
C SER A 260 -20.56 8.92 38.31
N GLY A 261 -20.81 10.13 37.79
CA GLY A 261 -21.82 11.06 38.32
C GLY A 261 -23.24 10.84 37.81
N LEU A 262 -23.44 10.00 36.79
CA LEU A 262 -24.73 9.70 36.15
C LEU A 262 -25.33 8.36 36.60
N SER A 263 -24.71 7.67 37.57
CA SER A 263 -25.31 6.54 38.28
C SER A 263 -26.08 7.02 39.52
N PRO A 264 -27.42 7.15 39.47
CA PRO A 264 -28.20 7.34 40.68
C PRO A 264 -28.14 6.05 41.53
N ASN A 265 -27.98 6.22 42.85
CA ASN A 265 -28.46 5.26 43.84
C ASN A 265 -29.99 5.16 43.76
#